data_AF-A0A6S6P574-F1
#
_entry.id   AF-A0A6S6P574-F1
#
_cell.length_a   1.000
_cell.length_b   1.000
_cell.length_c   1.000
_cell.angle_alpha   90.00
_cell.angle_beta   90.00
_cell.angle_gamma   90.00
#
_symmetry.space_group_name_H-M   'P 1'
#
loop_
_entity.id
_entity.type
_entity.pdbx_description
1 polymer ?
#
loop_
_entity_poly.entity_id
_entity_poly.type
_entity_poly.pdbx_seq_one_letter_code
_entity_poly.pdbx_strand_id
1 'polypeptide(L)'
;MLYRLADPAVPGADKLPLIEDAGPGDVAALDRFGRALADNGYHPMTFDAADLAWAANADDVVATVIARTPPGRTGGDFTFPMEFARTPDGGWQLTRGSADLLLEVDAAQEPPR
;
A
#
# COMPACT_ATOMS: atom_id res chain seq x y z
N MET A 1 1.63 9.25 -2.25
CA MET A 1 1.36 8.33 -1.14
C MET A 1 1.68 6.89 -1.55
N LEU A 2 0.81 6.17 -2.26
CA LEU A 2 0.97 4.73 -2.54
C LEU A 2 2.28 4.36 -3.25
N TYR A 3 2.71 5.19 -4.21
CA TYR A 3 4.02 5.00 -4.86
C TYR A 3 5.17 4.97 -3.84
N ARG A 4 5.13 5.82 -2.80
CA ARG A 4 6.14 5.92 -1.74
C ARG A 4 6.07 4.73 -0.79
N LEU A 5 4.87 4.20 -0.54
CA LEU A 5 4.67 2.98 0.24
C LEU A 5 5.29 1.76 -0.47
N ALA A 6 5.10 1.66 -1.78
CA ALA A 6 5.60 0.56 -2.62
C ALA A 6 7.08 0.70 -3.03
N ASP A 7 7.69 1.86 -2.82
CA ASP A 7 9.08 2.13 -3.21
C ASP A 7 10.06 1.42 -2.25
N PRO A 8 10.92 0.51 -2.74
CA PRO A 8 11.96 -0.14 -1.92
C PRO A 8 13.07 0.81 -1.48
N ALA A 9 13.25 1.96 -2.15
CA ALA A 9 14.25 2.96 -1.79
C ALA A 9 13.81 3.85 -0.62
N VAL A 10 12.53 3.80 -0.24
CA VAL A 10 12.00 4.52 0.92
C VAL A 10 12.14 3.63 2.15
N PRO A 11 12.83 4.07 3.22
CA PRO A 11 12.91 3.32 4.48
C PRO A 11 11.54 3.14 5.15
N GLY A 12 11.33 2.04 5.85
CA GLY A 12 10.07 1.71 6.53
C GLY A 12 9.65 2.78 7.55
N ALA A 13 10.61 3.40 8.25
CA ALA A 13 10.35 4.53 9.14
C ALA A 13 9.72 5.73 8.42
N ASP A 14 10.14 5.97 7.17
CA ASP A 14 9.63 7.05 6.32
C ASP A 14 8.30 6.71 5.64
N LYS A 15 7.83 5.46 5.82
CA LYS A 15 6.51 4.98 5.37
C LYS A 15 5.46 5.04 6.49
N LEU A 16 5.86 5.12 7.75
CA LEU A 16 4.92 5.22 8.88
C LEU A 16 3.90 6.35 8.71
N PRO A 17 4.27 7.59 8.28
CA PRO A 17 3.29 8.66 8.13
C PRO A 17 2.28 8.45 6.99
N LEU A 18 2.43 7.39 6.19
CA LEU A 18 1.52 7.04 5.09
C LEU A 18 0.39 6.11 5.53
N ILE A 19 0.45 5.58 6.75
CA ILE A 19 -0.50 4.61 7.29
C ILE A 19 -1.02 5.14 8.62
N GLU A 20 -2.34 5.10 8.78
CA GLU A 20 -3.02 5.45 10.00
C GLU A 20 -2.61 4.52 11.15
N ASP A 21 -2.36 5.12 12.32
CA ASP A 21 -1.93 4.42 13.55
C ASP A 21 -0.66 3.56 13.40
N ALA A 22 0.15 3.78 12.36
CA ALA A 22 1.42 3.08 12.21
C ALA A 22 2.46 3.54 13.24
N GLY A 23 3.20 2.58 13.78
CA GLY A 23 4.20 2.82 14.81
C GLY A 23 5.54 2.13 14.53
N PRO A 24 6.53 2.29 15.44
CA PRO A 24 7.85 1.70 15.27
C PRO A 24 7.86 0.17 15.04
N GLY A 25 6.83 -0.53 15.52
CA GLY A 25 6.66 -1.98 15.30
C GLY A 25 6.42 -2.37 13.84
N ASP A 26 5.88 -1.46 13.01
CA ASP A 26 5.55 -1.74 11.61
C ASP A 26 6.74 -1.56 10.66
N VAL A 27 7.81 -0.87 11.10
CA VAL A 27 8.95 -0.49 10.25
C VAL A 27 9.53 -1.68 9.48
N ALA A 28 9.81 -2.78 10.18
CA ALA A 28 10.41 -3.95 9.55
C ALA A 28 9.48 -4.63 8.53
N ALA A 29 8.16 -4.59 8.76
CA ALA A 29 7.19 -5.11 7.82
C ALA A 29 7.10 -4.22 6.56
N LEU A 30 7.12 -2.89 6.74
CA LEU A 30 7.07 -1.92 5.64
C LEU A 30 8.34 -1.91 4.78
N ASP A 31 9.50 -2.15 5.39
CA ASP A 31 10.75 -2.41 4.67
C ASP A 31 10.66 -3.69 3.85
N ARG A 32 10.18 -4.79 4.47
CA ARG A 32 10.03 -6.07 3.79
C ARG A 32 9.07 -5.97 2.61
N PHE A 33 7.93 -5.30 2.78
CA PHE A 33 6.93 -5.12 1.74
C PHE A 33 7.53 -4.46 0.48
N GLY A 34 8.18 -3.30 0.62
CA GLY A 34 8.79 -2.61 -0.52
C GLY A 34 9.87 -3.47 -1.21
N ARG A 35 10.68 -4.16 -0.40
CA ARG A 35 11.72 -5.05 -0.92
C ARG A 35 11.14 -6.28 -1.62
N ALA A 36 10.10 -6.90 -1.08
CA ALA A 36 9.42 -8.03 -1.67
C ALA A 36 8.80 -7.65 -3.02
N LEU A 37 8.21 -6.45 -3.14
CA LEU A 37 7.74 -5.94 -4.43
C LEU A 37 8.89 -5.84 -5.45
N ALA A 38 10.05 -5.34 -5.04
CA ALA A 38 11.23 -5.21 -5.91
C ALA A 38 11.82 -6.57 -6.29
N ASP A 39 12.06 -7.43 -5.31
CA ASP A 39 12.66 -8.77 -5.47
C ASP A 39 11.77 -9.66 -6.34
N ASN A 40 10.45 -9.54 -6.20
CA ASN A 40 9.54 -10.25 -7.06
C ASN A 40 9.49 -9.66 -8.47
N GLY A 41 9.92 -8.42 -8.71
CA GLY A 41 9.94 -7.74 -10.02
C GLY A 41 8.66 -6.95 -10.33
N TYR A 42 7.94 -6.52 -9.30
CA TYR A 42 6.80 -5.60 -9.45
C TYR A 42 7.26 -4.16 -9.66
N HIS A 43 8.51 -3.81 -9.36
CA HIS A 43 9.00 -2.45 -9.51
C HIS A 43 9.55 -2.16 -10.93
N PRO A 44 9.30 -0.97 -11.53
CA PRO A 44 8.46 0.11 -11.00
C PRO A 44 6.96 -0.20 -11.14
N MET A 45 6.18 0.16 -10.11
CA MET A 45 4.71 0.10 -10.15
C MET A 45 4.13 1.49 -10.38
N THR A 46 2.99 1.56 -11.05
CA THR A 46 2.14 2.76 -11.04
C THR A 46 0.80 2.44 -10.40
N PHE A 47 0.13 3.47 -9.88
CA PHE A 47 -1.14 3.31 -9.17
C PHE A 47 -2.17 4.23 -9.79
N ASP A 48 -3.31 3.67 -10.17
CA ASP A 48 -4.51 4.44 -10.51
C ASP A 48 -5.56 4.24 -9.42
N ALA A 49 -6.40 5.27 -9.21
CA ALA A 49 -7.55 5.20 -8.34
C ALA A 49 -8.82 5.40 -9.17
N ALA A 50 -9.79 4.52 -8.98
CA ALA A 50 -11.10 4.54 -9.61
C ALA A 50 -12.20 4.43 -8.54
N ASP A 51 -13.45 4.71 -8.94
CA ASP A 51 -14.63 4.52 -8.10
C ASP A 51 -14.55 5.22 -6.72
N LEU A 52 -13.97 6.42 -6.70
CA LEU A 52 -13.82 7.18 -5.46
C LEU A 52 -15.20 7.52 -4.88
N ALA A 53 -15.40 7.20 -3.60
CA ALA A 53 -16.59 7.54 -2.85
C ALA A 53 -16.23 7.90 -1.41
N TRP A 54 -17.07 8.73 -0.77
CA TRP A 54 -16.99 8.96 0.66
C TRP A 54 -17.46 7.73 1.42
N ALA A 55 -16.75 7.36 2.48
CA ALA A 55 -17.22 6.35 3.43
C ALA A 55 -18.50 6.87 4.12
N ALA A 56 -19.43 5.96 4.45
CA ALA A 56 -20.77 6.34 4.93
C ALA A 56 -20.78 7.00 6.32
N ASN A 57 -19.68 6.92 7.07
CA ASN A 57 -19.63 7.19 8.50
C ASN A 57 -18.30 7.81 8.96
N ALA A 58 -17.46 8.28 8.03
CA ALA A 58 -16.19 8.96 8.31
C ALA A 58 -15.88 10.00 7.22
N ASP A 59 -14.90 10.88 7.47
CA ASP A 59 -14.29 11.77 6.46
C ASP A 59 -13.32 11.00 5.52
N ASP A 60 -13.46 9.68 5.47
CA ASP A 60 -12.60 8.77 4.73
C ASP A 60 -13.09 8.59 3.30
N VAL A 61 -12.16 8.26 2.42
CA VAL A 61 -12.43 7.98 1.01
C VAL A 61 -12.13 6.53 0.72
N VAL A 62 -13.11 5.83 0.18
CA VAL A 62 -12.88 4.50 -0.42
C VAL A 62 -12.59 4.67 -1.90
N ALA A 63 -11.66 3.88 -2.41
CA ALA A 63 -11.34 3.82 -3.84
C ALA A 63 -10.96 2.40 -4.26
N THR A 64 -11.25 2.08 -5.51
CA THR A 64 -10.66 0.94 -6.21
C THR A 64 -9.26 1.34 -6.66
N VAL A 65 -8.23 0.77 -6.04
CA VAL A 65 -6.83 1.03 -6.42
C VAL A 65 -6.34 -0.04 -7.37
N ILE A 66 -5.84 0.39 -8.53
CA ILE A 66 -5.25 -0.47 -9.55
C ILE A 66 -3.73 -0.28 -9.50
N ALA A 67 -3.03 -1.30 -9.02
CA ALA A 67 -1.58 -1.34 -9.00
C ALA A 67 -1.08 -1.98 -10.30
N ARG A 68 -0.57 -1.15 -11.21
CA ARG A 68 -0.08 -1.59 -12.52
C ARG A 68 1.31 -2.15 -12.41
N THR A 69 1.49 -3.30 -13.03
CA THR A 69 2.78 -4.01 -13.02
C THR A 69 3.59 -3.73 -14.29
N PRO A 70 4.91 -3.94 -14.27
CA PRO A 70 5.73 -3.82 -15.46
C PRO A 70 5.24 -4.72 -16.62
N PRO A 71 5.28 -4.24 -17.87
CA PRO A 71 4.90 -5.04 -19.03
C PRO A 71 5.64 -6.38 -19.11
N GLY A 72 4.93 -7.44 -19.48
CA GLY A 72 5.53 -8.78 -19.67
C GLY A 72 5.67 -9.60 -18.38
N ARG A 73 5.26 -9.06 -17.23
CA ARG A 73 5.17 -9.81 -15.98
C ARG A 73 3.98 -10.78 -15.99
N THR A 74 4.21 -12.01 -15.56
CA THR A 74 3.15 -12.98 -15.28
C THR A 74 2.37 -12.56 -14.03
N GLY A 75 1.05 -12.41 -14.13
CA GLY A 75 0.18 -12.07 -12.98
C GLY A 75 -0.74 -10.87 -13.20
N GLY A 76 -0.43 -10.00 -14.18
CA GLY A 76 -1.26 -8.83 -14.53
C GLY A 76 -1.27 -7.73 -13.47
N ASP A 77 -2.15 -6.75 -13.67
CA ASP A 77 -2.38 -5.65 -12.72
C ASP A 77 -3.19 -6.15 -11.51
N PHE A 78 -2.92 -5.61 -10.33
CA PHE A 78 -3.71 -5.92 -9.14
C PHE A 78 -4.76 -4.85 -8.89
N THR A 79 -5.91 -5.27 -8.37
CA THR A 79 -6.99 -4.36 -7.99
C THR A 79 -7.41 -4.66 -6.57
N PHE A 80 -7.39 -3.65 -5.71
CA PHE A 80 -7.78 -3.77 -4.31
C PHE A 80 -8.67 -2.60 -3.91
N PRO A 81 -9.77 -2.84 -3.16
CA PRO A 81 -10.44 -1.77 -2.46
C PRO A 81 -9.51 -1.24 -1.37
N MET A 82 -9.33 0.07 -1.32
CA MET A 82 -8.56 0.75 -0.27
C MET A 82 -9.38 1.90 0.31
N GLU A 83 -9.19 2.13 1.60
CA GLU A 83 -9.79 3.23 2.33
C GLU A 83 -8.69 4.17 2.84
N PHE A 84 -8.92 5.46 2.66
CA PHE A 84 -7.98 6.53 2.93
C PHE A 84 -8.53 7.48 3.98
N ALA A 85 -7.80 7.62 5.09
CA ALA A 85 -8.10 8.57 6.13
C ALA A 85 -7.50 9.93 5.82
N ARG A 86 -8.28 10.99 6.07
CA ARG A 86 -7.79 12.35 5.95
C ARG A 86 -6.99 12.75 7.18
N THR A 87 -5.78 13.25 6.98
CA THR A 87 -4.93 13.69 8.11
C THR A 87 -5.27 15.13 8.53
N PRO A 88 -5.01 15.52 9.80
CA PRO A 88 -5.29 16.87 10.28
C PRO A 88 -4.57 17.99 9.51
N ASP A 89 -3.43 17.70 8.89
CA ASP A 89 -2.65 18.62 8.05
C ASP A 89 -3.15 18.67 6.57
N GLY A 90 -4.26 17.98 6.27
CA GLY A 90 -4.90 18.00 4.96
C GLY A 90 -4.33 17.01 3.94
N GLY A 91 -3.45 16.11 4.38
CA GLY A 91 -2.98 14.98 3.61
C GLY A 91 -3.91 13.77 3.67
N TRP A 92 -3.38 12.63 3.18
CA TRP A 92 -4.07 11.35 3.15
C TRP A 92 -3.14 10.25 3.66
N GLN A 93 -3.71 9.34 4.41
CA GLN A 93 -3.11 8.09 4.86
C GLN A 93 -3.94 6.92 4.39
N LEU A 94 -3.30 5.77 4.20
CA LEU A 94 -4.00 4.51 4.11
C LEU A 94 -4.53 4.15 5.50
N THR A 95 -5.80 3.81 5.64
CA THR A 95 -6.35 3.33 6.92
C THR A 95 -5.61 2.10 7.42
N ARG A 96 -5.61 1.89 8.74
CA ARG A 96 -4.93 0.72 9.34
C ARG A 96 -5.44 -0.60 8.74
N GLY A 97 -6.77 -0.71 8.57
CA GLY A 97 -7.39 -1.91 7.99
C GLY A 97 -6.94 -2.19 6.55
N SER A 98 -6.84 -1.15 5.71
CA SER A 98 -6.35 -1.32 4.34
C SER A 98 -4.85 -1.66 4.30
N ALA A 99 -4.06 -1.11 5.22
CA ALA A 99 -2.63 -1.43 5.33
C ALA A 99 -2.39 -2.87 5.79
N ASP A 100 -3.15 -3.35 6.79
CA ASP A 100 -3.03 -4.71 7.29
C ASP A 100 -3.36 -5.73 6.19
N LEU A 101 -4.40 -5.49 5.38
CA LEU A 101 -4.72 -6.33 4.22
C LEU A 101 -3.57 -6.41 3.21
N LEU A 102 -2.89 -5.31 2.93
CA LEU A 102 -1.73 -5.31 2.03
C LEU A 102 -0.54 -6.10 2.60
N LEU A 103 -0.29 -5.96 3.90
CA LEU A 103 0.81 -6.63 4.58
C LEU A 103 0.54 -8.14 4.78
N GLU A 104 -0.71 -8.54 4.99
CA GLU A 104 -1.10 -9.95 5.03
C GLU A 104 -0.93 -10.63 3.67
N VAL A 105 -1.29 -9.94 2.59
CA VAL A 105 -1.07 -10.46 1.23
C VAL A 105 0.42 -10.65 0.95
N ASP A 106 1.29 -9.72 1.35
CA ASP A 106 2.74 -9.88 1.23
C ASP A 106 3.27 -11.09 2.00
N ALA A 107 2.85 -11.23 3.27
CA ALA A 107 3.25 -12.35 4.11
C ALA A 107 2.79 -13.72 3.55
N ALA A 108 1.65 -13.76 2.87
CA ALA A 108 1.12 -14.96 2.23
C ALA A 108 1.81 -15.30 0.88
N GLN A 109 2.49 -14.34 0.26
CA GLN A 109 3.24 -14.55 -1.00
C GLN A 109 4.69 -15.02 -0.78
N GLU A 110 5.21 -15.03 0.46
CA GLU A 110 6.49 -15.69 0.78
C GLU A 110 6.35 -17.22 0.58
N PRO A 111 7.12 -17.85 -0.33
CA PRO A 111 7.09 -19.30 -0.47
C PRO A 111 7.62 -19.96 0.82
N PRO A 112 7.09 -21.14 1.23
CA PRO A 112 7.62 -21.86 2.37
C PRO A 112 9.10 -22.21 2.12
N ARG A 113 9.94 -21.90 3.12
CA ARG A 113 11.38 -22.22 3.11
C ARG A 113 11.65 -23.71 3.13
#